data_AF-A0A241NJJ7-F1
#
_entry.id   AF-A0A241NJJ7-F1
#
_cell.length_a   1.000
_cell.length_b   1.000
_cell.length_c   1.000
_cell.angle_alpha   90.00
_cell.angle_beta   90.00
_cell.angle_gamma   90.00
#
_symmetry.space_group_name_H-M   'P 1'
#
loop_
_entity.id
_entity.type
_entity.pdbx_description
1 polymer ?
#
loop_
_entity_poly.entity_id
_entity_poly.type
_entity_poly.pdbx_seq_one_letter_code
_entity_poly.pdbx_strand_id
1 'polypeptide(L)' 'MKKQTLLFSHQVREFFTSELFSLMLDIAAVSGSPGHESYCTITLAKKARIHRLHARKIVRAELQRRQSSNNSRLGGEL' A
#
# COMPACT_ATOMS: atom_id res chain seq x y z
N MET A 1 -15.12 24.14 -13.68
CA MET A 1 -15.43 22.78 -13.17
C MET A 1 -14.13 22.12 -12.75
N LYS A 2 -13.92 21.92 -11.44
CA LYS A 2 -12.66 21.34 -10.88
C LYS A 2 -12.66 19.84 -11.17
N LYS A 3 -11.74 19.38 -12.03
CA LYS A 3 -11.56 17.95 -12.34
C LYS A 3 -11.17 17.23 -11.05
N GLN A 4 -11.99 16.28 -10.65
CA GLN A 4 -11.75 15.40 -9.50
C GLN A 4 -10.36 14.77 -9.60
N THR A 5 -9.58 14.97 -8.55
CA THR A 5 -8.25 14.40 -8.35
C THR A 5 -8.35 12.87 -8.35
N LEU A 6 -8.01 12.22 -9.46
CA LEU A 6 -7.69 10.79 -9.44
C LEU A 6 -6.39 10.64 -8.64
N LEU A 7 -6.53 10.38 -7.34
CA LEU A 7 -5.44 10.29 -6.35
C LEU A 7 -4.37 9.23 -6.69
N PHE A 8 -4.61 8.37 -7.69
CA PHE A 8 -3.68 7.38 -8.20
C PHE A 8 -3.83 7.25 -9.71
N SER A 9 -2.71 7.06 -10.43
CA SER A 9 -2.77 6.65 -11.83
C SER A 9 -3.43 5.27 -11.95
N HIS A 10 -4.04 4.98 -13.10
CA HIS A 10 -4.66 3.68 -13.39
C HIS A 10 -3.73 2.50 -13.05
N GLN A 11 -2.45 2.63 -13.42
CA GLN A 11 -1.40 1.64 -13.18
C GLN A 11 -1.13 1.38 -11.70
N VAL A 12 -1.24 2.40 -10.85
CA VAL A 12 -1.09 2.21 -9.40
C VAL A 12 -2.28 1.42 -8.84
N ARG A 13 -3.50 1.72 -9.30
CA ARG A 13 -4.71 1.00 -8.87
C ARG A 13 -4.69 -0.47 -9.26
N GLU A 14 -4.33 -0.77 -10.50
CA GLU A 14 -4.19 -2.17 -10.99
C GLU A 14 -3.18 -2.97 -10.16
N PHE A 15 -2.15 -2.29 -9.64
CA PHE A 15 -1.14 -2.94 -8.84
C PHE A 15 -1.65 -3.33 -7.45
N PHE A 16 -2.48 -2.49 -6.83
CA PHE A 16 -3.15 -2.81 -5.56
C PHE A 16 -4.23 -3.89 -5.69
N THR A 17 -4.75 -4.13 -6.90
CA THR A 17 -5.67 -5.25 -7.17
C THR A 17 -4.96 -6.56 -7.49
N SER A 18 -3.62 -6.56 -7.62
CA SER A 18 -2.87 -7.81 -7.75
C SER A 18 -2.88 -8.58 -6.43
N GLU A 19 -3.34 -9.82 -6.49
CA GLU A 19 -3.45 -10.69 -5.31
C GLU A 19 -2.10 -10.88 -4.59
N LEU A 20 -1.03 -11.17 -5.33
CA LEU A 20 0.32 -11.33 -4.78
C LEU A 20 0.86 -10.04 -4.15
N PHE A 21 0.60 -8.90 -4.77
CA PHE A 21 1.07 -7.63 -4.20
C PHE A 21 0.26 -7.25 -2.96
N SER A 22 -1.06 -7.49 -2.97
CA SER A 22 -1.91 -7.29 -1.80
C SER A 22 -1.48 -8.19 -0.64
N LEU A 23 -1.17 -9.46 -0.89
CA LEU A 23 -0.63 -10.36 0.13
C LEU A 23 0.68 -9.84 0.73
N MET A 24 1.59 -9.34 -0.11
CA MET A 24 2.85 -8.74 0.39
C MET A 24 2.62 -7.48 1.22
N LEU A 25 1.59 -6.68 0.91
CA LEU A 25 1.20 -5.53 1.73
C LEU A 25 0.62 -5.96 3.08
N ASP A 26 -0.13 -7.07 3.14
CA ASP A 26 -0.61 -7.63 4.41
C ASP A 26 0.56 -8.13 5.28
N ILE A 27 1.49 -8.87 4.68
CA ILE A 27 2.72 -9.33 5.37
C ILE A 27 3.52 -8.12 5.87
N ALA A 28 3.70 -7.10 5.04
CA ALA A 28 4.40 -5.88 5.43
C ALA A 28 3.70 -5.14 6.58
N ALA A 29 2.37 -5.06 6.55
CA ALA A 29 1.58 -4.38 7.57
C ALA A 29 1.67 -5.08 8.93
N VAL A 30 1.62 -6.43 8.93
CA VAL A 30 1.69 -7.25 10.15
C VAL A 30 3.11 -7.33 10.71
N SER A 31 4.10 -7.55 9.84
CA SER A 31 5.49 -7.73 10.29
C SER A 31 6.15 -6.45 10.81
N GLY A 32 5.71 -5.28 10.36
CA GLY A 32 6.36 -3.99 10.66
C GLY A 32 7.80 -3.88 10.13
N SER A 33 8.27 -4.85 9.35
CA SER A 33 9.67 -4.91 8.90
C SER A 33 9.97 -3.83 7.87
N PRO A 34 11.03 -3.01 8.08
CA PRO A 34 11.49 -2.05 7.08
C PRO A 34 11.87 -2.71 5.74
N GLY A 35 12.29 -3.97 5.77
CA GLY A 35 12.61 -4.75 4.56
C GLY A 35 11.39 -4.99 3.68
N HIS A 36 10.25 -5.36 4.28
CA HIS A 36 9.00 -5.57 3.54
C HIS A 36 8.43 -4.26 2.99
N GLU A 37 8.51 -3.14 3.74
CA GLU A 37 8.16 -1.80 3.23
C GLU A 37 9.02 -1.44 2.00
N SER A 38 10.33 -1.67 2.09
CA SER A 38 11.27 -1.37 1.01
C SER A 38 10.99 -2.21 -0.24
N TYR A 39 10.71 -3.50 -0.06
CA TYR A 39 10.30 -4.38 -1.16
C TYR A 39 9.06 -3.85 -1.87
N CYS A 40 7.98 -3.56 -1.12
CA CYS A 40 6.74 -3.05 -1.70
C CYS A 40 6.95 -1.72 -2.43
N THR A 41 7.78 -0.84 -1.85
CA THR A 41 8.14 0.46 -2.43
C THR A 41 8.88 0.32 -3.76
N ILE A 42 9.91 -0.54 -3.82
CA ILE A 42 10.71 -0.74 -5.03
C ILE A 42 9.86 -1.39 -6.13
N THR A 43 9.06 -2.38 -5.77
CA THR A 43 8.19 -3.09 -6.71
C THR A 43 7.15 -2.15 -7.31
N LEU A 44 6.45 -1.36 -6.49
CA LEU A 44 5.49 -0.36 -6.95
C LEU A 44 6.16 0.69 -7.85
N ALA A 45 7.31 1.24 -7.44
CA ALA A 45 8.04 2.23 -8.22
C ALA A 45 8.41 1.70 -9.62
N LYS A 46 8.94 0.46 -9.69
CA LYS A 46 9.33 -0.17 -10.96
C LYS A 46 8.13 -0.47 -11.85
N LYS A 47 7.06 -1.05 -11.29
CA LYS A 47 5.90 -1.52 -12.07
C LYS A 47 5.00 -0.37 -12.52
N ALA A 48 4.75 0.61 -11.66
CA ALA A 48 3.96 1.79 -11.99
C ALA A 48 4.78 2.91 -12.64
N ARG A 49 6.09 2.71 -12.85
CA ARG A 49 7.02 3.70 -13.46
C ARG A 49 6.96 5.08 -12.79
N ILE A 50 6.88 5.09 -11.45
CA ILE A 50 6.84 6.31 -10.63
C ILE A 50 8.11 6.46 -9.82
N HIS A 51 8.41 7.70 -9.42
CA HIS A 51 9.56 8.00 -8.58
C HIS A 51 9.48 7.27 -7.23
N ARG A 52 10.62 6.75 -6.75
CA ARG A 52 10.69 5.95 -5.50
C ARG A 52 10.12 6.67 -4.28
N LEU A 53 10.37 7.98 -4.15
CA LEU A 53 9.82 8.76 -3.03
C LEU A 53 8.29 8.83 -3.07
N HIS A 54 7.70 8.87 -4.27
CA HIS A 54 6.26 8.86 -4.42
C HIS A 54 5.70 7.48 -4.06
N ALA A 55 6.26 6.40 -4.62
CA ALA A 55 5.88 5.03 -4.27
C ALA A 55 5.94 4.76 -2.76
N ARG A 56 6.99 5.25 -2.08
CA ARG A 56 7.14 5.08 -0.62
C ARG A 56 5.98 5.74 0.15
N LYS A 57 5.56 6.94 -0.25
CA LYS A 57 4.42 7.63 0.38
C LYS A 57 3.14 6.81 0.23
N ILE A 58 2.92 6.26 -0.96
CA ILE A 58 1.75 5.42 -1.27
C ILE A 58 1.76 4.15 -0.42
N VAL A 59 2.88 3.41 -0.42
CA VAL A 59 3.03 2.18 0.37
C VAL A 59 2.82 2.45 1.85
N ARG A 60 3.44 3.48 2.42
CA ARG A 60 3.25 3.83 3.84
C ARG A 60 1.80 4.12 4.20
N ALA A 61 1.11 4.91 3.37
CA ALA A 61 -0.30 5.19 3.58
C ALA A 61 -1.15 3.90 3.57
N GLU A 62 -0.85 2.97 2.66
CA GLU A 62 -1.54 1.69 2.59
C GLU A 62 -1.24 0.78 3.80
N LEU A 63 0.01 0.71 4.23
CA LEU A 63 0.38 -0.07 5.42
C LEU A 63 -0.32 0.45 6.68
N GLN A 64 -0.37 1.78 6.85
CA GLN A 64 -1.11 2.41 7.94
C GLN A 64 -2.61 2.10 7.88
N ARG A 65 -3.21 2.14 6.69
CA ARG A 65 -4.62 1.78 6.48
C ARG A 65 -4.89 0.33 6.91
N ARG A 66 -4.03 -0.61 6.52
CA ARG A 66 -4.17 -2.04 6.85
C ARG A 66 -3.94 -2.33 8.33
N GLN A 67 -2.97 -1.68 8.97
CA GLN A 67 -2.76 -1.76 10.42
C GLN A 67 -3.98 -1.27 11.20
N SER A 68 -4.58 -0.16 10.76
CA SER A 68 -5.81 0.37 11.37
C SER A 68 -6.96 -0.62 11.27
N SER A 69 -7.18 -1.23 10.09
CA SER A 69 -8.20 -2.26 9.88
C SER A 69 -7.97 -3.54 10.71
N ASN A 70 -6.72 -3.95 10.89
CA ASN A 70 -6.38 -5.11 11.72
C ASN A 70 -6.62 -4.84 13.21
N ASN A 71 -6.31 -3.62 13.69
CA ASN A 71 -6.62 -3.24 15.06
C ASN A 71 -8.14 -3.15 15.29
N SER A 72 -8.93 -2.71 14.31
CA SER A 72 -10.40 -2.74 14.41
C SER A 72 -10.97 -4.15 14.51
N ARG A 73 -10.31 -5.15 13.90
CA ARG A 73 -10.70 -6.57 14.01
C ARG A 73 -10.38 -7.19 15.38
N LEU A 74 -9.44 -6.63 16.13
CA LEU A 74 -9.09 -7.08 17.49
C LEU A 74 -9.90 -6.36 18.57
N GLY A 75 -10.69 -5.34 18.22
CA GLY A 75 -11.53 -4.57 19.15
C GLY A 75 -13.02 -4.95 19.15
N GLY A 76 -13.40 -6.02 18.45
CA GLY A 76 -14.73 -6.61 18.52
C GLY A 76 -14.66 -7.92 19.31
N GLU A 77 -15.38 -7.97 20.43
CA GLU A 77 -15.43 -9.04 21.45
C GLU A 77 -14.34 -8.99 22.52
N LEU A 78 -14.58 -8.16 23.53
CA LEU A 78 -14.58 -8.56 24.95
C LEU A 78 -15.66 -7.78 25.69
#